data_AF-A0A6A3D815-F1
#
_entry.id   AF-A0A6A3D815-F1
#
_cell.length_a   1.000
_cell.length_b   1.000
_cell.length_c   1.000
_cell.angle_alpha   90.00
_cell.angle_beta   90.00
_cell.angle_gamma   90.00
#
_symmetry.space_group_name_H-M   'P 1'
#
loop_
_entity.id
_entity.type
_entity.pdbx_description
1 polymer ?
#
loop_
_entity_poly.entity_id
_entity_poly.type
_entity_poly.pdbx_seq_one_letter_code
_entity_poly.pdbx_strand_id
1 'polypeptide(L)' 'MIVSLALMMWKGLICITGSKSPVVVVLSGSMEPGFQRGDILFLYMNKDPIRTGQIVVFNDGPDIPIVHRVIEVRSC' A
#
# COMPACT_ATOMS: atom_id res chain seq x y z
N MET A 1 -14.89 26.26 -1.61
CA MET A 1 -13.78 26.15 -2.58
C MET A 1 -12.60 25.30 -2.10
N ILE A 2 -12.26 25.29 -0.80
CA ILE A 2 -11.15 24.49 -0.26
C ILE A 2 -11.49 22.98 -0.18
N VAL A 3 -12.67 22.63 0.30
CA VAL A 3 -13.11 21.22 0.45
C VAL A 3 -13.18 20.51 -0.91
N SER A 4 -13.69 21.19 -1.94
CA SER A 4 -13.73 20.66 -3.30
C SER A 4 -12.34 20.41 -3.89
N LEU A 5 -11.37 21.29 -3.63
CA LEU A 5 -9.98 21.11 -4.07
C LEU A 5 -9.34 19.91 -3.36
N ALA A 6 -9.54 19.77 -2.05
CA ALA A 6 -9.03 18.64 -1.27
C ALA A 6 -9.58 17.31 -1.77
N LEU A 7 -10.88 17.24 -2.08
CA LEU A 7 -11.51 16.06 -2.66
C LEU A 7 -10.97 15.74 -4.07
N MET A 8 -10.78 16.76 -4.92
CA MET A 8 -10.18 16.59 -6.25
C MET A 8 -8.74 16.08 -6.16
N MET A 9 -7.93 16.61 -5.24
CA MET A 9 -6.56 16.12 -5.01
C MET A 9 -6.56 14.67 -4.52
N TRP A 10 -7.43 14.31 -3.58
CA TRP A 10 -7.56 12.94 -3.08
C TRP A 10 -7.98 11.96 -4.19
N LYS A 11 -8.97 12.34 -5.00
CA LYS A 11 -9.43 11.53 -6.13
C LYS A 11 -8.38 11.44 -7.24
N GLY A 12 -7.66 12.53 -7.50
CA GLY A 12 -6.51 12.56 -8.39
C GLY A 12 -5.42 11.58 -7.95
N LEU A 13 -5.09 11.57 -6.65
CA LEU A 13 -4.17 10.59 -6.07
C LEU A 13 -4.64 9.16 -6.35
N ILE A 14 -5.87 8.82 -5.99
CA ILE A 14 -6.44 7.48 -6.23
C ILE A 14 -6.31 7.06 -7.71
N CYS A 15 -6.64 7.96 -8.64
CA CYS A 15 -6.53 7.69 -10.08
C CYS A 15 -5.08 7.47 -10.54
N ILE A 16 -4.11 8.24 -10.03
CA ILE A 16 -2.70 8.14 -10.42
C ILE A 16 -2.06 6.86 -9.85
N THR A 17 -2.29 6.58 -8.57
CA THR A 17 -1.69 5.44 -7.87
C THR A 17 -2.37 4.10 -8.20
N GLY A 18 -3.58 4.13 -8.78
CA GLY A 18 -4.35 2.92 -9.10
C GLY A 18 -4.84 2.13 -7.87
N SER A 19 -4.57 2.62 -6.67
CA SER A 19 -4.97 2.01 -5.40
C SER A 19 -6.18 2.76 -4.81
N LYS A 20 -7.12 2.01 -4.22
CA LYS A 20 -8.25 2.60 -3.46
C LYS A 20 -7.78 3.40 -2.24
N SER A 21 -6.61 3.04 -1.70
CA SER A 21 -5.98 3.67 -0.55
C SER A 21 -4.53 3.97 -0.90
N PRO A 22 -4.22 5.17 -1.43
CA PRO A 22 -2.86 5.52 -1.83
C PRO A 22 -1.93 5.74 -0.62
N VAL A 23 -2.50 6.00 0.56
CA VAL A 23 -1.77 6.22 1.81
C VAL A 23 -2.36 5.30 2.88
N VAL A 24 -1.51 4.51 3.54
CA VAL A 24 -1.89 3.65 4.67
C VAL A 24 -0.88 3.81 5.80
N VAL A 25 -1.28 3.49 7.03
CA VAL A 25 -0.42 3.57 8.21
C VAL A 25 -0.14 2.19 8.77
N VAL A 26 1.09 1.97 9.26
CA VAL A 26 1.47 0.72 9.91
C VAL A 26 0.86 0.66 11.31
N LEU A 27 -0.11 -0.24 11.49
CA LEU A 27 -0.76 -0.45 12.78
C LEU A 27 0.00 -1.41 13.70
N SER A 28 0.82 -2.31 13.13
CA SER A 28 1.49 -3.39 13.85
C SER A 28 2.95 -3.55 13.41
N GLY A 29 3.85 -3.78 14.38
CA GLY A 29 5.31 -3.95 14.18
C GLY A 29 5.74 -5.31 13.64
N SER A 30 4.89 -6.02 12.89
CA SER A 30 5.18 -7.38 12.40
C SER A 30 6.41 -7.45 11.48
N MET A 31 6.78 -6.33 10.86
CA MET A 31 7.91 -6.22 9.92
C MET A 31 9.15 -5.52 10.54
N GLU A 32 9.33 -5.56 11.86
CA GLU A 32 10.58 -5.09 12.47
C GLU A 32 11.79 -5.90 11.95
N PRO A 33 12.93 -5.25 11.60
CA PRO A 33 13.29 -3.84 11.84
C PRO A 33 12.94 -2.86 10.69
N GLY A 34 12.28 -3.31 9.62
CA GLY A 34 12.06 -2.51 8.41
C GLY A 34 10.92 -1.48 8.52
N PHE A 35 9.87 -1.79 9.29
CA PHE A 35 8.74 -0.89 9.52
C PHE A 35 8.39 -0.81 10.99
N GLN A 36 8.17 0.41 11.47
CA GLN A 36 7.74 0.70 12.84
C GLN A 36 6.27 1.10 12.87
N ARG A 37 5.65 0.89 14.03
CA ARG A 37 4.27 1.33 14.27
C ARG A 37 4.19 2.86 14.11
N GLY A 38 3.30 3.32 13.24
CA GLY A 38 3.13 4.74 12.91
C GLY A 38 3.77 5.18 11.59
N ASP A 39 4.52 4.30 10.91
CA ASP A 39 5.07 4.62 9.59
C ASP A 39 3.95 4.79 8.56
N ILE A 40 4.14 5.78 7.68
CA ILE A 40 3.24 6.06 6.56
C ILE A 40 3.77 5.36 5.33
N LEU A 41 2.94 4.49 4.75
CA LEU A 41 3.22 3.79 3.52
C LEU A 41 2.46 4.44 2.37
N PHE A 42 3.18 4.71 1.29
CA PHE A 42 2.59 5.14 0.03
C PHE A 42 2.43 3.93 -0.90
N LEU A 43 1.19 3.63 -1.30
CA LEU A 43 0.87 2.47 -2.11
C LEU A 43 0.73 2.88 -3.58
N TYR A 44 1.60 2.34 -4.42
CA TYR A 44 1.54 2.49 -5.87
C TYR A 44 1.32 1.14 -6.53
N MET A 45 0.23 1.03 -7.29
CA MET A 45 -0.08 -0.18 -8.04
C MET A 45 0.77 -0.22 -9.31
N ASN A 46 1.90 -0.91 -9.25
CA ASN A 46 2.68 -1.18 -10.45
C ASN A 46 2.03 -2.31 -11.27
N LYS A 47 2.08 -2.22 -12.61
CA LYS A 47 1.62 -3.24 -13.55
C LYS A 47 2.66 -4.32 -13.83
N ASP A 48 3.91 -4.10 -13.42
CA ASP A 48 4.99 -5.07 -13.56
C ASP A 48 4.75 -6.34 -12.71
N PRO A 49 5.24 -7.52 -13.15
CA PRO A 49 5.16 -8.74 -12.36
C PRO A 49 5.89 -8.56 -11.01
N ILE A 50 5.25 -9.05 -9.94
CA ILE A 50 5.81 -9.05 -8.59
C ILE A 50 7.10 -9.87 -8.59
N ARG A 51 8.15 -9.34 -7.95
CA ARG A 51 9.46 -10.00 -7.83
C ARG A 51 9.76 -10.36 -6.38
N THR A 52 10.56 -11.40 -6.20
CA THR A 52 11.11 -11.79 -4.89
C THR A 52 11.85 -10.62 -4.25
N GLY A 53 11.64 -10.42 -2.95
CA GLY A 53 12.24 -9.33 -2.16
C GLY A 53 11.47 -8.01 -2.20
N GLN A 54 10.41 -7.88 -3.00
CA GLN A 54 9.54 -6.71 -2.96
C GLN A 54 8.66 -6.71 -1.71
N ILE A 55 8.32 -5.50 -1.25
CA ILE A 55 7.37 -5.28 -0.16
C ILE A 55 6.03 -5.02 -0.83
N VAL A 56 5.07 -5.90 -0.58
CA VAL A 56 3.73 -5.81 -1.15
C VAL A 56 2.72 -5.64 -0.04
N VAL A 57 1.67 -4.88 -0.33
CA VAL A 57 0.54 -4.70 0.55
C VAL A 57 -0.66 -5.33 -0.11
N PHE A 58 -1.26 -6.29 0.56
CA PHE A 58 -2.47 -6.98 0.11
C PHE A 58 -3.49 -7.00 1.23
N ASN A 59 -4.74 -7.25 0.85
CA ASN A 59 -5.83 -7.39 1.81
C ASN A 59 -6.20 -8.87 1.88
N ASP A 60 -5.89 -9.52 3.01
CA ASP A 60 -6.19 -10.93 3.28
C ASP A 60 -7.33 -11.05 4.30
N GLY A 61 -8.52 -10.63 3.88
CA GLY A 61 -9.72 -10.63 4.73
C GLY A 61 -10.11 -9.24 5.24
N PRO A 62 -10.46 -9.08 6.54
CA PRO A 62 -11.21 -7.92 7.02
C PRO A 62 -10.39 -6.64 6.92
N ASP A 63 -10.66 -5.82 5.90
CA ASP A 63 -10.37 -4.39 5.62
C ASP A 63 -9.02 -3.76 6.05
N ILE A 64 -8.14 -4.49 6.73
CA ILE A 64 -6.88 -4.03 7.27
C ILE A 64 -5.79 -4.50 6.32
N PRO A 65 -5.15 -3.58 5.57
CA PRO A 65 -4.08 -3.95 4.66
C PRO A 65 -2.88 -4.51 5.44
N ILE A 66 -2.36 -5.64 4.99
CA ILE A 66 -1.22 -6.33 5.61
C ILE A 66 0.00 -6.14 4.73
N VAL A 67 1.14 -5.80 5.36
CA VAL A 67 2.43 -5.58 4.68
C VAL A 67 3.29 -6.82 4.85
N HIS A 68 3.72 -7.42 3.74
CA HIS A 68 4.64 -8.56 3.75
C HIS A 68 5.76 -8.40 2.71
N ARG A 69 6.91 -9.02 2.99
CA ARG A 69 7.99 -9.20 2.03
C ARG A 69 7.76 -10.49 1.23
N VAL A 70 7.85 -10.38 -0.09
CA VAL A 70 7.75 -11.54 -1.00
C VAL A 70 9.00 -12.40 -0.85
N ILE A 71 8.83 -13.66 -0.44
CA ILE A 71 9.94 -14.62 -0.28
C ILE A 71 10.13 -15.48 -1.53
N GLU A 72 9.03 -15.84 -2.20
CA GLU A 72 9.06 -16.65 -3.42
C GLU A 72 7.86 -16.30 -4.29
N VAL A 73 8.08 -16.21 -5.60
CA VAL A 73 7.03 -16.05 -6.60
C VAL A 73 6.93 -17.36 -7.36
N ARG A 74 5.83 -18.10 -7.19
CA ARG A 74 5.56 -19.30 -7.98
C ARG A 74 4.78 -18.90 -9.23
N SER A 75 5.40 -19.08 -10.39
CA SER A 75 4.75 -18.99 -11.69
C SER A 75 4.24 -20.39 -12.05
N CYS A 76 2.93 -20.59 -12.01
CA CYS A 76 2.29 -21.80 -12.54
C CYS A 76 1.66 -21.49 -13.89
#